data_AF-A0A929QI36-F1
#
_entry.id   AF-A0A929QI36-F1
#
_cell.length_a   1.000
_cell.length_b   1.000
_cell.length_c   1.000
_cell.angle_alpha   90.00
_cell.angle_beta   90.00
_cell.angle_gamma   90.00
#
_symmetry.space_group_name_H-M   'P 1'
#
loop_
_entity.id
_entity.type
_entity.pdbx_description
1 polymer ?
#
loop_
_entity_poly.entity_id
_entity_poly.type
_entity_poly.pdbx_seq_one_letter_code
_entity_poly.pdbx_strand_id
1 'polypeptide(L)'
;MVLHDFWTFIIWSTAAGLIIIGIYQLILLILRARGVFVTRTKFGLTMIFDSEDADGTPIRLLNVNGTFQSVSYIAPELRFDLCIHYHRTMAKIIQQVAPRGHIVIMGGGGFSLPKYLTTHMNDASIDAIEIDPKIISLAHEHFFLDEALAVASSELRIIEDDAWKVLQNATTGSIDVLVNEVFAGR
;
A
#
# COMPACT_ATOMS: atom_id res chain seq x y z
N MET A 1 -54.33 9.10 -15.81
CA MET A 1 -53.18 9.99 -16.05
C MET A 1 -52.08 9.74 -15.02
N VAL A 2 -52.33 10.00 -13.72
CA VAL A 2 -51.35 9.82 -12.63
C VAL A 2 -50.63 8.46 -12.58
N LEU A 3 -51.33 7.34 -12.82
CA LEU A 3 -50.72 6.00 -12.78
C LEU A 3 -49.73 5.76 -13.94
N HIS A 4 -50.02 6.30 -15.13
CA HIS A 4 -49.15 6.16 -16.30
C HIS A 4 -47.87 7.00 -16.15
N ASP A 5 -48.01 8.21 -15.61
CA ASP A 5 -46.88 9.11 -15.34
C ASP A 5 -45.96 8.52 -14.24
N PHE A 6 -46.53 7.82 -13.26
CA PHE A 6 -45.78 7.11 -12.24
C PHE A 6 -44.97 5.93 -12.81
N TRP A 7 -45.58 5.07 -13.63
CA TRP A 7 -44.89 3.93 -14.24
C TRP A 7 -43.81 4.35 -15.24
N THR A 8 -44.07 5.38 -16.05
CA THR A 8 -43.07 5.92 -16.98
C THR A 8 -41.86 6.49 -16.23
N PHE A 9 -42.08 7.24 -15.14
CA PHE A 9 -40.99 7.72 -14.29
C PHE A 9 -40.12 6.58 -13.74
N ILE A 10 -40.75 5.50 -13.25
CA ILE A 10 -40.03 4.32 -12.75
C ILE A 10 -39.20 3.67 -13.86
N ILE A 11 -39.79 3.40 -15.02
CA ILE A 11 -39.12 2.75 -16.15
C ILE A 11 -37.90 3.55 -16.59
N TRP A 12 -38.05 4.87 -16.77
CA TRP A 12 -36.95 5.74 -17.19
C TRP A 12 -35.86 5.85 -16.12
N SER A 13 -36.23 5.91 -14.84
CA SER A 13 -35.27 5.94 -13.72
C SER A 13 -34.48 4.63 -13.64
N THR A 14 -35.15 3.48 -13.79
CA THR A 14 -34.48 2.17 -13.83
C THR A 14 -33.57 2.04 -15.05
N ALA A 15 -34.02 2.46 -16.24
CA ALA A 15 -33.21 2.45 -17.45
C ALA A 15 -31.96 3.32 -17.29
N ALA A 16 -32.09 4.55 -16.75
CA ALA A 16 -30.96 5.43 -16.46
C ALA A 16 -30.00 4.80 -15.45
N GLY A 17 -30.51 4.18 -14.39
CA GLY A 17 -29.70 3.46 -13.40
C GLY A 17 -28.89 2.31 -14.02
N LEU A 18 -29.52 1.51 -14.89
CA LEU A 18 -28.84 0.43 -15.60
C LEU A 18 -27.77 0.94 -16.55
N ILE A 19 -28.00 2.07 -17.24
CA ILE A 19 -27.01 2.71 -18.10
C ILE A 19 -25.80 3.17 -17.28
N ILE A 20 -26.01 3.83 -16.13
CA ILE A 20 -24.92 4.29 -15.26
C ILE A 20 -24.09 3.10 -14.75
N ILE A 21 -24.76 2.03 -14.30
CA ILE A 21 -24.08 0.80 -13.87
C ILE A 21 -23.29 0.19 -15.03
N GLY A 22 -23.88 0.14 -16.23
CA GLY A 22 -23.22 -0.37 -17.44
C GLY A 22 -21.95 0.41 -17.79
N ILE A 23 -22.02 1.74 -17.76
CA ILE A 23 -20.86 2.63 -17.98
C ILE A 23 -19.79 2.38 -16.92
N TYR A 24 -20.18 2.30 -15.64
CA TYR A 24 -19.25 2.03 -14.54
C TYR A 24 -18.53 0.69 -14.71
N GLN A 25 -19.25 -0.39 -15.04
CA GLN A 25 -18.65 -1.70 -15.29
C GLN A 25 -17.75 -1.69 -16.53
N LEU A 26 -18.14 -0.98 -17.60
CA LEU A 26 -17.31 -0.83 -18.79
C LEU A 26 -15.97 -0.12 -18.46
N ILE A 27 -15.99 0.94 -17.64
CA ILE A 27 -14.78 1.62 -17.20
C ILE A 27 -13.86 0.67 -16.43
N LEU A 28 -14.40 -0.11 -15.49
CA LEU A 28 -13.60 -1.10 -14.73
C LEU A 28 -13.01 -2.18 -15.63
N LEU A 29 -13.76 -2.65 -16.63
CA LEU A 29 -13.26 -3.61 -17.62
C LEU A 29 -12.13 -3.02 -18.47
N ILE A 30 -12.25 -1.76 -18.91
CA ILE A 30 -11.19 -1.06 -19.65
C ILE A 30 -9.93 -0.92 -18.78
N LEU A 31 -10.08 -0.51 -17.53
CA LEU A 31 -8.95 -0.39 -16.59
C LEU A 31 -8.25 -1.73 -16.38
N ARG A 32 -9.02 -2.80 -16.15
CA ARG A 32 -8.48 -4.16 -16.02
C ARG A 32 -7.76 -4.62 -17.29
N ALA A 33 -8.33 -4.34 -18.47
CA ALA A 33 -7.69 -4.65 -19.76
C ALA A 33 -6.38 -3.89 -19.97
N ARG A 34 -6.19 -2.75 -19.29
CA ARG A 34 -4.94 -1.98 -19.27
C ARG A 34 -4.00 -2.36 -18.13
N GLY A 35 -4.28 -3.45 -17.40
CA GLY A 35 -3.45 -3.90 -16.28
C GLY A 35 -3.61 -3.08 -15.00
N VAL A 36 -4.67 -2.28 -14.89
CA VAL A 36 -4.97 -1.51 -13.67
C VAL A 36 -5.92 -2.31 -12.78
N PHE A 37 -5.43 -2.73 -11.63
CA PHE A 37 -6.25 -3.27 -10.56
C PHE A 37 -6.89 -2.13 -9.77
N VAL A 38 -8.18 -2.25 -9.46
CA VAL A 38 -8.96 -1.20 -8.80
C VAL A 38 -9.75 -1.79 -7.63
N THR A 39 -9.67 -1.14 -6.48
CA THR A 39 -10.43 -1.52 -5.28
C THR A 39 -10.70 -0.30 -4.40
N ARG A 40 -11.46 -0.44 -3.31
CA ARG A 40 -11.58 0.60 -2.28
C ARG A 40 -10.90 0.16 -1.00
N THR A 41 -10.07 1.01 -0.42
CA THR A 41 -9.45 0.86 0.89
C THR A 41 -10.01 1.93 1.84
N LYS A 42 -9.59 1.96 3.11
CA LYS A 42 -10.08 2.89 4.15
C LYS A 42 -9.98 4.35 3.72
N PHE A 43 -8.95 4.69 2.95
CA PHE A 43 -8.65 6.06 2.53
C PHE A 43 -9.09 6.40 1.10
N GLY A 44 -9.85 5.54 0.42
CA GLY A 44 -10.52 5.89 -0.83
C GLY A 44 -10.36 4.86 -1.94
N LEU A 45 -10.46 5.34 -3.18
CA LEU A 45 -10.25 4.52 -4.37
C LEU A 45 -8.76 4.19 -4.50
N THR A 46 -8.44 2.91 -4.63
CA THR A 46 -7.07 2.41 -4.67
C THR A 46 -6.82 1.72 -5.99
N MET A 47 -5.72 2.08 -6.64
CA MET A 47 -5.29 1.52 -7.90
C MET A 47 -3.88 0.94 -7.77
N ILE A 48 -3.68 -0.23 -8.37
CA ILE A 48 -2.37 -0.85 -8.53
C ILE A 48 -2.15 -1.06 -10.02
N PHE A 49 -1.02 -0.57 -10.53
CA PHE A 49 -0.67 -0.71 -11.94
C PHE A 49 0.84 -0.63 -12.12
N ASP A 50 1.30 -1.22 -13.22
CA ASP A 50 2.71 -1.28 -13.57
C ASP A 50 3.09 -0.07 -14.46
N SER A 51 4.33 0.39 -14.33
CA SER A 51 4.96 1.49 -15.05
C SER A 51 6.46 1.23 -15.15
N GLU A 52 7.21 2.18 -15.69
CA GLU A 52 8.67 2.15 -15.73
C GLU A 52 9.24 3.32 -14.89
N ASP A 53 10.38 3.07 -14.23
CA ASP A 53 11.20 4.12 -13.64
C ASP A 53 11.97 4.90 -14.73
N ALA A 54 12.68 5.97 -14.37
CA ALA A 54 13.38 6.84 -15.31
C ALA A 54 14.43 6.11 -16.19
N ASP A 55 14.94 4.97 -15.72
CA ASP A 55 15.90 4.12 -16.43
C ASP A 55 15.25 2.96 -17.21
N GLY A 56 13.91 2.90 -17.24
CA GLY A 56 13.16 1.84 -17.91
C GLY A 56 12.91 0.61 -17.03
N THR A 57 13.37 0.61 -15.77
CA THR A 57 13.17 -0.54 -14.87
C THR A 57 11.68 -0.69 -14.53
N PRO A 58 11.07 -1.87 -14.70
CA PRO A 58 9.66 -2.08 -14.38
C PRO A 58 9.36 -1.91 -12.89
N ILE A 59 8.38 -1.06 -12.59
CA ILE A 59 7.89 -0.75 -11.25
C ILE A 59 6.38 -0.94 -11.15
N ARG A 60 5.91 -1.30 -9.97
CA ARG A 60 4.50 -1.36 -9.60
C ARG A 60 4.16 -0.23 -8.66
N LEU A 61 3.12 0.53 -8.99
CA LEU A 61 2.68 1.70 -8.24
C LEU A 61 1.44 1.38 -7.41
N LEU A 62 1.39 1.92 -6.20
CA LEU A 62 0.18 1.99 -5.37
C LEU A 62 -0.32 3.44 -5.35
N ASN A 63 -1.50 3.67 -5.88
CA ASN A 63 -2.19 4.95 -5.78
C ASN A 63 -3.40 4.82 -4.87
N VAL A 64 -3.54 5.70 -3.88
CA VAL A 64 -4.70 5.77 -2.99
C VAL A 64 -5.28 7.17 -3.09
N ASN A 65 -6.52 7.25 -3.55
CA ASN A 65 -7.29 8.47 -3.70
C ASN A 65 -6.57 9.58 -4.48
N GLY A 66 -5.83 9.22 -5.54
CA GLY A 66 -5.09 10.15 -6.39
C GLY A 66 -3.63 10.34 -5.98
N THR A 67 -3.22 9.89 -4.80
CA THR A 67 -1.85 10.05 -4.31
C THR A 67 -1.06 8.75 -4.42
N PHE A 68 0.16 8.82 -4.97
CA PHE A 68 1.08 7.68 -4.93
C PHE A 68 1.55 7.45 -3.49
N GLN A 69 1.27 6.25 -2.96
CA GLN A 69 1.61 5.85 -1.60
C GLN A 69 2.75 4.85 -1.56
N SER A 70 2.99 4.13 -2.67
CA SER A 70 4.08 3.16 -2.76
C SER A 70 4.54 2.93 -4.18
N VAL A 71 5.75 2.38 -4.27
CA VAL A 71 6.32 1.82 -5.48
C VAL A 71 7.22 0.64 -5.11
N SER A 72 7.22 -0.40 -5.94
CA SER A 72 8.11 -1.56 -5.80
C SER A 72 8.63 -1.95 -7.17
N TYR A 73 9.89 -2.35 -7.27
CA TYR A 73 10.36 -3.01 -8.47
C TYR A 73 9.61 -4.34 -8.67
N ILE A 74 9.44 -4.73 -9.93
CA ILE A 74 8.79 -5.99 -10.32
C ILE A 74 9.82 -7.10 -10.52
N ALA A 75 11.02 -6.73 -10.98
CA ALA A 75 12.07 -7.68 -11.29
C ALA A 75 12.46 -8.50 -10.02
N PRO A 76 12.54 -9.84 -10.09
CA PRO A 76 12.76 -10.69 -8.91
C PRO A 76 13.98 -10.34 -8.08
N GLU A 77 15.04 -9.87 -8.73
CA GLU A 77 16.32 -9.47 -8.13
C GLU A 77 16.29 -8.08 -7.48
N LEU A 78 15.29 -7.24 -7.81
CA LEU A 78 15.15 -5.87 -7.31
C LEU A 78 13.92 -5.65 -6.43
N ARG A 79 12.95 -6.57 -6.39
CA ARG A 79 11.65 -6.36 -5.70
C ARG A 79 11.71 -6.11 -4.18
N PHE A 80 12.88 -6.29 -3.57
CA PHE A 80 13.16 -5.90 -2.18
C PHE A 80 14.05 -4.66 -2.06
N ASP A 81 14.55 -4.13 -3.17
CA ASP A 81 15.23 -2.84 -3.25
C ASP A 81 14.24 -1.67 -3.29
N LEU A 82 14.77 -0.49 -2.98
CA LEU A 82 14.00 0.73 -2.82
C LEU A 82 14.06 1.59 -4.09
N CYS A 83 12.91 1.80 -4.77
CA CYS A 83 12.86 2.66 -5.96
C CYS A 83 13.04 4.15 -5.61
N ILE A 84 12.49 4.61 -4.48
CA ILE A 84 12.47 6.04 -4.15
C ILE A 84 13.68 6.45 -3.30
N HIS A 85 14.25 7.61 -3.64
CA HIS A 85 15.42 8.17 -2.95
C HIS A 85 15.21 8.39 -1.44
N TYR A 86 14.03 8.87 -1.01
CA TYR A 86 13.82 9.15 0.42
C TYR A 86 13.85 7.87 1.27
N HIS A 87 13.29 6.75 0.78
CA HIS A 87 13.40 5.45 1.45
C HIS A 87 14.85 4.99 1.52
N ARG A 88 15.63 5.15 0.45
CA ARG A 88 17.07 4.80 0.46
C ARG A 88 17.82 5.61 1.53
N THR A 89 17.50 6.89 1.67
CA THR A 89 18.08 7.76 2.70
C THR A 89 17.66 7.34 4.11
N MET A 90 16.38 7.05 4.33
CA MET A 90 15.89 6.53 5.61
C MET A 90 16.58 5.23 5.99
N ALA A 91 16.62 4.26 5.08
CA ALA A 91 17.24 2.97 5.31
C ALA A 91 18.73 3.09 5.66
N LYS A 92 19.47 3.94 4.94
CA LYS A 92 20.88 4.23 5.25
C LYS A 92 21.05 4.79 6.67
N ILE A 93 20.20 5.74 7.08
CA ILE A 93 20.26 6.32 8.43
C ILE A 93 19.94 5.24 9.48
N ILE A 94 18.86 4.49 9.30
CA ILE A 94 18.43 3.41 10.21
C ILE A 94 19.56 2.40 10.41
N GLN A 95 20.16 1.92 9.32
CA GLN A 95 21.26 0.94 9.37
C GLN A 95 22.51 1.48 10.05
N GLN A 96 22.75 2.80 10.01
CA GLN A 96 23.89 3.43 10.69
C GLN A 96 23.65 3.61 12.18
N VAL A 97 22.44 4.03 12.59
CA VAL A 97 22.15 4.37 13.99
C VAL A 97 21.70 3.16 14.81
N ALA A 98 21.06 2.18 14.18
CA ALA A 98 20.46 1.02 14.82
C ALA A 98 20.64 -0.25 13.96
N PRO A 99 21.87 -0.68 13.63
CA PRO A 99 22.14 -1.80 12.72
C PRO A 99 21.51 -3.14 13.14
N ARG A 100 21.21 -3.29 14.44
CA ARG A 100 20.55 -4.46 15.07
C ARG A 100 19.47 -4.03 16.06
N GLY A 101 18.88 -2.85 15.84
CA GLY A 101 17.94 -2.26 16.78
C GLY A 101 16.50 -2.69 16.54
N HIS A 102 15.63 -2.21 17.43
CA HIS A 102 14.18 -2.26 17.26
C HIS A 102 13.69 -1.02 16.51
N ILE A 103 13.13 -1.25 15.34
CA ILE A 103 12.71 -0.24 14.38
C ILE A 103 11.20 -0.30 14.25
N VAL A 104 10.51 0.81 14.51
CA VAL A 104 9.06 0.91 14.34
C VAL A 104 8.76 1.83 13.17
N ILE A 105 8.00 1.35 12.20
CA ILE A 105 7.54 2.09 11.03
C ILE A 105 6.03 2.28 11.15
N MET A 106 5.60 3.54 11.22
CA MET A 106 4.17 3.89 11.21
C MET A 106 3.71 4.11 9.76
N GLY A 107 2.85 3.24 9.24
CA GLY A 107 2.41 3.25 7.85
C GLY A 107 3.36 2.48 6.93
N GLY A 108 3.62 3.04 5.74
CA GLY A 108 4.50 2.43 4.75
C GLY A 108 3.75 1.63 3.68
N GLY A 109 2.70 2.24 3.09
CA GLY A 109 1.86 1.62 2.06
C GLY A 109 2.67 0.80 1.05
N GLY A 110 2.21 -0.40 0.72
CA GLY A 110 2.94 -1.37 -0.15
C GLY A 110 4.21 -1.99 0.47
N PHE A 111 4.57 -1.63 1.70
CA PHE A 111 5.62 -2.23 2.52
C PHE A 111 7.05 -2.14 1.95
N SER A 112 7.37 -1.16 1.10
CA SER A 112 8.71 -1.05 0.49
C SER A 112 9.85 -0.92 1.51
N LEU A 113 9.74 0.00 2.49
CA LEU A 113 10.75 0.16 3.53
C LEU A 113 10.82 -1.06 4.48
N PRO A 114 9.70 -1.58 5.04
CA PRO A 114 9.71 -2.81 5.83
C PRO A 114 10.36 -4.00 5.11
N LYS A 115 10.00 -4.26 3.84
CA LYS A 115 10.59 -5.33 3.01
C LYS A 115 12.09 -5.14 2.85
N TYR A 116 12.55 -3.92 2.61
CA TYR A 116 13.98 -3.65 2.47
C TYR A 116 14.71 -3.95 3.78
N LEU A 117 14.26 -3.41 4.91
CA LEU A 117 14.95 -3.59 6.19
C LEU A 117 14.98 -5.06 6.62
N THR A 118 13.87 -5.80 6.48
CA THR A 118 13.80 -7.21 6.91
C THR A 118 14.72 -8.12 6.08
N THR A 119 14.98 -7.76 4.83
CA THR A 119 15.84 -8.54 3.92
C THR A 119 17.31 -8.08 3.92
N HIS A 120 17.59 -6.83 4.29
CA HIS A 120 18.94 -6.23 4.20
C HIS A 120 19.60 -5.94 5.54
N MET A 121 18.90 -6.14 6.67
CA MET A 121 19.47 -6.08 8.01
C MET A 121 19.56 -7.47 8.62
N ASN A 122 20.50 -7.64 9.56
CA ASN A 122 20.65 -8.88 10.32
C ASN A 122 20.38 -8.59 11.79
N ASP A 123 19.69 -9.51 12.47
CA ASP A 123 19.42 -9.43 13.91
C ASP A 123 18.68 -8.16 14.36
N ALA A 124 17.86 -7.55 13.50
CA ALA A 124 16.99 -6.43 13.85
C ALA A 124 15.55 -6.91 14.12
N SER A 125 14.80 -6.10 14.88
CA SER A 125 13.35 -6.28 15.06
C SER A 125 12.64 -5.13 14.35
N ILE A 126 11.75 -5.43 13.43
CA ILE A 126 11.06 -4.43 12.62
C ILE A 126 9.57 -4.58 12.83
N ASP A 127 8.93 -3.54 13.35
CA ASP A 127 7.49 -3.46 13.51
C ASP A 127 6.93 -2.50 12.45
N ALA A 128 6.07 -2.99 11.56
CA ALA A 128 5.36 -2.17 10.59
C ALA A 128 3.88 -2.07 10.99
N ILE A 129 3.42 -0.86 11.33
CA ILE A 129 2.06 -0.61 11.81
C ILE A 129 1.22 -0.01 10.70
N GLU A 130 0.25 -0.75 10.19
CA GLU A 130 -0.66 -0.30 9.13
C GLU A 130 -2.10 -0.33 9.64
N ILE A 131 -2.82 0.79 9.46
CA ILE A 131 -4.17 0.98 10.00
C ILE A 131 -5.27 0.38 9.10
N ASP A 132 -4.92 0.04 7.86
CA ASP A 132 -5.83 -0.50 6.86
C ASP A 132 -5.49 -1.97 6.52
N PRO A 133 -6.25 -2.96 7.06
CA PRO A 133 -6.06 -4.38 6.73
C PRO A 133 -5.97 -4.66 5.24
N LYS A 134 -6.68 -3.88 4.42
CA LYS A 134 -6.71 -4.10 2.98
C LYS A 134 -5.41 -3.65 2.32
N ILE A 135 -4.74 -2.63 2.83
CA ILE A 135 -3.40 -2.27 2.35
C ILE A 135 -2.40 -3.40 2.66
N ILE A 136 -2.53 -4.05 3.83
CA ILE A 136 -1.72 -5.21 4.20
C ILE A 136 -1.97 -6.37 3.22
N SER A 137 -3.24 -6.75 2.98
CA SER A 137 -3.59 -7.81 2.02
C SER A 137 -3.07 -7.51 0.61
N LEU A 138 -3.21 -6.26 0.13
CA LEU A 138 -2.66 -5.85 -1.16
C LEU A 138 -1.14 -5.94 -1.20
N ALA A 139 -0.44 -5.70 -0.08
CA ALA A 139 1.01 -5.85 -0.01
C ALA A 139 1.45 -7.32 -0.17
N HIS A 140 0.73 -8.25 0.44
CA HIS A 140 0.92 -9.69 0.22
C HIS A 140 0.63 -10.09 -1.24
N GLU A 141 -0.50 -9.67 -1.78
CA GLU A 141 -0.98 -10.09 -3.10
C GLU A 141 -0.20 -9.47 -4.28
N HIS A 142 0.26 -8.23 -4.13
CA HIS A 142 0.78 -7.45 -5.25
C HIS A 142 2.17 -6.87 -5.05
N PHE A 143 2.66 -6.77 -3.82
CA PHE A 143 3.95 -6.14 -3.51
C PHE A 143 4.97 -7.11 -2.90
N PHE A 144 4.80 -8.42 -3.14
CA PHE A 144 5.81 -9.44 -2.84
C PHE A 144 6.17 -9.52 -1.34
N LEU A 145 5.24 -9.15 -0.45
CA LEU A 145 5.50 -9.14 0.99
C LEU A 145 5.76 -10.55 1.54
N ASP A 146 4.99 -11.56 1.08
CA ASP A 146 5.23 -12.96 1.46
C ASP A 146 6.63 -13.45 1.06
N GLU A 147 7.10 -13.02 -0.10
CA GLU A 147 8.41 -13.40 -0.60
C GLU A 147 9.54 -12.75 0.21
N ALA A 148 9.33 -11.50 0.66
CA ALA A 148 10.28 -10.83 1.55
C ALA A 148 10.33 -11.51 2.92
N LEU A 149 9.17 -11.89 3.47
CA LEU A 149 9.08 -12.62 4.75
C LEU A 149 9.75 -14.00 4.68
N ALA A 150 9.66 -14.68 3.53
CA ALA A 150 10.27 -16.00 3.34
C ALA A 150 11.81 -15.97 3.32
N VAL A 151 12.43 -14.84 2.97
CA VAL A 151 13.89 -14.67 2.90
C VAL A 151 14.44 -13.66 3.92
N ALA A 152 13.59 -13.24 4.86
CA ALA A 152 13.92 -12.26 5.88
C ALA A 152 15.12 -12.70 6.73
N SER A 153 16.06 -11.76 6.93
CA SER A 153 17.21 -11.91 7.83
C SER A 153 17.00 -11.22 9.18
N SER A 154 15.90 -10.47 9.33
CA SER A 154 15.46 -9.79 10.54
C SER A 154 13.96 -10.00 10.75
N GLU A 155 13.49 -10.05 12.00
CA GLU A 155 12.07 -10.26 12.28
C GLU A 155 11.24 -9.07 11.78
N LEU A 156 10.23 -9.33 10.96
CA LEU A 156 9.22 -8.33 10.57
C LEU A 156 7.87 -8.71 11.19
N ARG A 157 7.38 -7.86 12.09
CA ARG A 157 6.05 -7.94 12.68
C ARG A 157 5.14 -6.91 12.02
N ILE A 158 4.06 -7.39 11.44
CA ILE A 158 3.01 -6.54 10.85
C ILE A 158 1.92 -6.35 11.90
N ILE A 159 1.62 -5.10 12.26
CA ILE A 159 0.65 -4.74 13.28
C ILE A 159 -0.50 -4.01 12.59
N GLU A 160 -1.67 -4.65 12.52
CA GLU A 160 -2.89 -4.05 12.00
C GLU A 160 -3.59 -3.23 13.09
N ASP A 161 -3.20 -1.98 13.29
CA ASP A 161 -3.83 -1.06 14.26
C ASP A 161 -3.48 0.41 13.96
N ASP A 162 -4.06 1.32 14.74
CA ASP A 162 -3.66 2.73 14.76
C ASP A 162 -2.29 2.90 15.43
N ALA A 163 -1.31 3.43 14.69
CA ALA A 163 0.04 3.68 15.19
C ALA A 163 0.08 4.54 16.46
N TRP A 164 -0.79 5.54 16.59
CA TRP A 164 -0.86 6.38 17.78
C TRP A 164 -1.26 5.56 19.01
N LYS A 165 -2.23 4.65 18.86
CA LYS A 165 -2.68 3.75 19.93
C LYS A 165 -1.61 2.72 20.29
N VAL A 166 -0.93 2.15 19.30
CA VAL A 166 0.16 1.19 19.52
C VAL A 166 1.30 1.84 20.31
N LEU A 167 1.72 3.03 19.90
CA LEU A 167 2.84 3.74 20.54
C LEU A 167 2.53 4.21 21.96
N GLN A 168 1.29 4.53 22.30
CA GLN A 168 0.92 4.87 23.69
C GLN A 168 1.14 3.71 24.67
N ASN A 169 1.11 2.47 24.18
CA ASN A 169 1.29 1.27 24.99
C ASN A 169 2.74 0.74 24.90
N ALA A 170 3.61 1.39 24.13
CA ALA A 170 5.00 0.98 24.01
C ALA A 170 5.77 1.25 25.30
N THR A 171 6.70 0.35 25.63
CA THR A 171 7.56 0.54 26.80
C THR A 171 8.59 1.63 26.52
N THR A 172 8.78 2.57 27.45
CA THR A 172 9.77 3.64 27.29
C THR A 172 11.17 3.06 27.05
N GLY A 173 11.85 3.55 26.00
CA GLY A 173 13.19 3.10 25.63
C GLY A 173 13.27 1.76 24.91
N SER A 174 12.13 1.16 24.53
CA SER A 174 12.13 -0.10 23.76
C SER A 174 12.35 0.08 22.27
N ILE A 175 12.30 1.30 21.74
CA ILE A 175 12.40 1.60 20.30
C ILE A 175 13.69 2.40 20.06
N ASP A 176 14.57 1.87 19.21
CA ASP A 176 15.80 2.53 18.81
C ASP A 176 15.55 3.56 17.69
N VAL A 177 14.67 3.23 16.75
CA VAL A 177 14.26 4.14 15.66
C VAL A 177 12.76 4.11 15.42
N LEU A 178 12.12 5.28 15.43
CA LEU A 178 10.73 5.47 15.04
C LEU A 178 10.66 6.21 13.70
N VAL A 179 10.02 5.60 12.71
CA VAL A 179 9.85 6.14 11.36
C VAL A 179 8.40 6.53 11.15
N ASN A 180 8.17 7.77 10.72
CA ASN A 180 6.85 8.25 10.36
C ASN A 180 6.66 8.21 8.83
N GLU A 181 5.88 7.23 8.37
CA GLU A 181 5.46 7.05 6.98
C GLU A 181 3.94 7.25 6.81
N VAL A 182 3.28 7.92 7.78
CA VAL A 182 1.85 8.22 7.67
C VAL A 182 1.64 9.49 6.83
N PHE A 183 0.78 9.39 5.83
CA PHE A 183 0.44 10.53 4.97
C PHE A 183 -0.81 11.23 5.47
N ALA A 184 -0.78 12.56 5.52
CA ALA A 184 -1.91 13.37 5.99
C ALA A 184 -3.12 13.39 5.04
N GLY A 185 -3.08 12.68 3.91
CA GLY A 185 -4.17 12.59 2.92
C GLY A 185 -4.84 13.94 2.67
N ARG A 186 -4.09 14.91 2.13
CA ARG A 186 -4.67 16.19 1.68
C ARG A 186 -5.03 16.11 0.21
#